data_AF-A0A957NEX7-F1
#
_entry.id   AF-A0A957NEX7-F1
#
_cell.length_a   1.000
_cell.length_b   1.000
_cell.length_c   1.000
_cell.angle_alpha   90.00
_cell.angle_beta   90.00
_cell.angle_gamma   90.00
#
_symmetry.space_group_name_H-M   'P 1'
#
loop_
_entity.id
_entity.type
_entity.pdbx_description
1 polymer ?
#
loop_
_entity_poly.entity_id
_entity_poly.type
_entity_poly.pdbx_seq_one_letter_code
_entity_poly.pdbx_strand_id
1 'polypeptide(L)'
;MNDHIPAKPRHNTEFETLRLRIDFLNRSRYRVTCTDIDSKETHAEAFWPFTDEEELNWIEALNGELPGHGDRKKLLEQVGEQLFEALFHDKDAYAALGVARNSVRESQKVLRLVLELDHPRLERLPWESILDPTAAAFVARDPQICLIRRVRESAVEPVTIIKPLRILVVIPQPVGGVPLNVEREWAILNRALKEPLGNGQIELDPLPPIGRDDPVTLQMLERHLQLAEEANRPYHMLHFIGHAEWDAAAGAGVLWFEDYKRDSVAVSGEALGGVLTHDLQLVVLNACEGARNEQSAPFRSITTALLHSSDVVTVIASQIRLKDTVAHDFTRAFYQKIGQGYTLEEAMIAARAEIARIGEEPMSWAAPVMVTREPRLPIYPFLSLPPRRVMKRLYAGGLTAVTLLSGITVVTLIRVFGWLGGIAFQLAIWVAAATIFWLNRRFILEAWRETLLAVVTATAVIGLWFWWLPTVELPSQAEVQVQIEPPPDLVRGTVSVEGTVGNLPPDRQLWLLVQAEGSDSYVAGDLATLSEDRTQFDVPELRVGPPADRLVRGQRYIIQPVVVDDGADRQLTVFSQAFFRYFHPDLRVTPEPSLPHITVTRR
;
A
#
# COMPACT_ATOMS: atom_id res chain seq x y z
N MET A 1 -19.56 9.39 -23.18
CA MET A 1 -18.34 9.62 -22.37
C MET A 1 -18.73 9.34 -20.93
N ASN A 2 -18.75 8.07 -20.56
CA ASN A 2 -19.12 7.63 -19.21
C ASN A 2 -17.86 7.16 -18.53
N ASP A 3 -17.50 7.79 -17.41
CA ASP A 3 -16.39 7.34 -16.59
C ASP A 3 -16.74 5.99 -15.96
N HIS A 4 -16.06 4.94 -16.41
CA HIS A 4 -16.05 3.67 -15.67
C HIS A 4 -15.30 3.90 -14.37
N ILE A 5 -16.06 4.17 -13.30
CA ILE A 5 -15.58 4.02 -11.93
C ILE A 5 -15.06 2.57 -11.82
N PRO A 6 -13.76 2.34 -11.58
CA PRO A 6 -13.26 0.99 -11.41
C PRO A 6 -13.91 0.39 -10.17
N ALA A 7 -14.57 -0.75 -10.34
CA ALA A 7 -15.20 -1.46 -9.23
C ALA A 7 -14.15 -1.71 -8.13
N LYS A 8 -14.54 -1.53 -6.86
CA LYS A 8 -13.71 -1.97 -5.73
C LYS A 8 -13.29 -3.42 -5.98
N PRO A 9 -12.03 -3.81 -5.68
CA PRO A 9 -11.65 -5.20 -5.76
C PRO A 9 -12.58 -6.01 -4.85
N ARG A 10 -13.14 -7.10 -5.36
CA ARG A 10 -13.95 -8.01 -4.55
C ARG A 10 -13.00 -8.85 -3.72
N HIS A 11 -12.65 -8.33 -2.55
CA HIS A 11 -11.61 -8.90 -1.66
C HIS A 11 -11.95 -10.27 -1.05
N ASN A 12 -13.03 -10.90 -1.48
CA ASN A 12 -13.36 -12.30 -1.24
C ASN A 12 -14.34 -12.74 -2.34
N THR A 13 -13.87 -12.89 -3.58
CA THR A 13 -14.70 -13.47 -4.65
C THR A 13 -15.02 -14.91 -4.26
N GLU A 14 -16.25 -15.13 -3.82
CA GLU A 14 -16.76 -16.47 -3.58
C GLU A 14 -16.88 -17.20 -4.92
N PHE A 15 -16.48 -18.48 -4.91
CA PHE A 15 -16.53 -19.34 -6.08
C PHE A 15 -17.55 -20.43 -5.88
N GLU A 16 -18.48 -20.57 -6.82
CA GLU A 16 -19.17 -21.85 -7.01
C GLU A 16 -18.23 -22.76 -7.79
N THR A 17 -18.20 -24.05 -7.46
CA THR A 17 -17.28 -25.00 -8.12
C THR A 17 -18.07 -26.15 -8.72
N LEU A 18 -17.90 -26.36 -10.03
CA LEU A 18 -18.39 -27.54 -10.76
C LEU A 18 -17.16 -28.35 -11.19
N ARG A 19 -17.04 -29.59 -10.70
CA ARG A 19 -15.92 -30.48 -11.02
C ARG A 19 -16.36 -31.53 -12.02
N LEU A 20 -15.56 -31.73 -13.06
CA LEU A 20 -15.69 -32.81 -14.03
C LEU A 20 -14.39 -33.62 -14.02
N ARG A 21 -14.46 -34.85 -13.49
CA ARG A 21 -13.37 -35.82 -13.59
C ARG A 21 -13.59 -36.70 -14.82
N ILE A 22 -12.57 -36.85 -15.65
CA ILE A 22 -12.60 -37.66 -16.85
C ILE A 22 -11.61 -38.82 -16.68
N ASP A 23 -12.15 -40.03 -16.51
CA ASP A 23 -11.39 -41.26 -16.30
C ASP A 23 -11.39 -42.09 -17.59
N PHE A 24 -10.24 -42.35 -18.21
CA PHE A 24 -10.17 -43.28 -19.35
C PHE A 24 -10.30 -44.73 -18.87
N LEU A 25 -11.35 -45.43 -19.32
CA LEU A 25 -11.61 -46.83 -18.95
C LEU A 25 -10.85 -47.80 -19.86
N ASN A 26 -10.70 -47.44 -21.14
CA ASN A 26 -9.88 -48.11 -22.15
C ASN A 26 -9.75 -47.20 -23.40
N ARG A 27 -9.06 -47.66 -24.46
CA ARG A 27 -8.80 -46.86 -25.67
C ARG A 27 -10.03 -46.22 -26.34
N SER A 28 -11.24 -46.75 -26.15
CA SER A 28 -12.46 -46.25 -26.80
C SER A 28 -13.59 -45.88 -25.82
N ARG A 29 -13.37 -45.97 -24.50
CA ARG A 29 -14.38 -45.63 -23.49
C ARG A 29 -13.79 -44.81 -22.35
N TYR A 30 -14.57 -43.86 -21.88
CA TYR A 30 -14.25 -42.98 -20.75
C TYR A 30 -15.47 -42.82 -19.85
N ARG A 31 -15.22 -42.38 -18.62
CA ARG A 31 -16.25 -42.00 -17.65
C ARG A 31 -16.09 -40.52 -17.33
N VAL A 32 -17.18 -39.78 -17.34
CA VAL A 32 -17.26 -38.46 -16.71
C VAL A 32 -17.91 -38.62 -15.34
N THR A 33 -17.27 -38.10 -14.30
CA THR A 33 -17.85 -37.92 -12.97
C THR A 33 -18.06 -36.43 -12.75
N CYS A 34 -19.30 -36.00 -12.58
CA CYS A 34 -19.66 -34.62 -12.29
C CYS A 34 -19.89 -34.48 -10.78
N THR A 35 -19.19 -33.56 -10.12
CA THR A 35 -19.52 -33.10 -8.75
C THR A 35 -20.12 -31.70 -8.87
N ASP A 36 -21.40 -31.54 -8.51
CA ASP A 36 -22.10 -30.26 -8.57
C ASP A 36 -21.79 -29.33 -7.38
N ILE A 37 -22.40 -28.14 -7.38
CA ILE A 37 -22.18 -27.10 -6.37
C ILE A 37 -22.64 -27.52 -4.96
N ASP A 38 -23.59 -28.45 -4.87
CA ASP A 38 -24.09 -29.04 -3.62
C ASP A 38 -23.26 -30.28 -3.20
N SER A 39 -22.13 -30.53 -3.88
CA SER A 39 -21.24 -31.68 -3.70
C SER A 39 -21.89 -33.04 -3.98
N LYS A 40 -22.98 -33.09 -4.75
CA LYS A 40 -23.57 -34.33 -5.22
C LYS A 40 -22.80 -34.83 -6.45
N GLU A 41 -22.51 -36.12 -6.48
CA GLU A 41 -21.84 -36.77 -7.61
C GLU A 41 -22.84 -37.50 -8.53
N THR A 42 -22.68 -37.30 -9.84
CA THR A 42 -23.24 -38.14 -10.90
C THR A 42 -22.13 -38.66 -11.80
N HIS A 43 -22.37 -39.76 -12.52
CA HIS A 43 -21.39 -40.30 -13.46
C HIS A 43 -22.05 -40.93 -14.68
N ALA A 44 -21.39 -40.80 -15.83
CA ALA A 44 -21.81 -41.39 -17.08
C ALA A 44 -20.61 -41.97 -17.84
N GLU A 45 -20.84 -43.02 -18.62
CA GLU A 45 -19.82 -43.66 -19.45
C GLU A 45 -20.20 -43.56 -20.92
N ALA A 46 -19.27 -43.10 -21.76
CA ALA A 46 -19.48 -42.91 -23.18
C ALA A 46 -18.35 -43.52 -24.01
N PHE A 47 -18.60 -43.65 -25.32
CA PHE A 47 -17.55 -43.94 -26.29
C PHE A 47 -16.78 -42.67 -26.61
N TRP A 48 -15.46 -42.79 -26.64
CA TRP A 48 -14.56 -41.69 -26.98
C TRP A 48 -14.96 -41.09 -28.34
N PRO A 49 -15.35 -39.81 -28.41
CA PRO A 49 -16.06 -39.27 -29.58
C PRO A 49 -15.12 -38.88 -30.73
N PHE A 50 -13.84 -39.23 -30.63
CA PHE A 50 -12.77 -38.71 -31.46
C PHE A 50 -11.88 -39.81 -32.02
N THR A 51 -11.46 -39.66 -33.27
CA THR A 51 -10.43 -40.49 -33.91
C THR A 51 -9.02 -39.97 -33.59
N ASP A 52 -8.02 -40.84 -33.75
CA ASP A 52 -6.60 -40.47 -33.58
C ASP A 52 -6.18 -39.38 -34.61
N GLU A 53 -6.82 -39.34 -35.79
CA GLU A 53 -6.59 -38.34 -36.84
C GLU A 53 -7.20 -36.97 -36.48
N GLU A 54 -8.43 -36.95 -35.93
CA GLU A 54 -9.05 -35.71 -35.45
C GLU A 54 -8.21 -35.07 -34.34
N GLU A 55 -7.76 -35.85 -33.34
CA GLU A 55 -6.92 -35.34 -32.25
C GLU A 55 -5.64 -34.64 -32.75
N LEU A 56 -5.01 -35.18 -33.79
CA LEU A 56 -3.83 -34.56 -34.41
C LEU A 56 -4.20 -33.27 -35.15
N ASN A 57 -5.26 -33.30 -35.96
CA ASN A 57 -5.74 -32.16 -36.73
C ASN A 57 -6.06 -30.94 -35.85
N TRP A 58 -6.48 -31.11 -34.60
CA TRP A 58 -6.75 -29.95 -33.72
C TRP A 58 -5.48 -29.30 -33.19
N ILE A 59 -4.43 -30.08 -32.90
CA ILE A 59 -3.13 -29.55 -32.48
C ILE A 59 -2.56 -28.69 -33.61
N GLU A 60 -2.66 -29.15 -34.86
CA GLU A 60 -2.30 -28.37 -36.05
C GLU A 60 -3.22 -27.16 -36.28
N ALA A 61 -4.53 -27.27 -35.99
CA ALA A 61 -5.48 -26.16 -36.10
C ALA A 61 -5.15 -24.99 -35.17
N LEU A 62 -4.74 -25.31 -33.94
CA LEU A 62 -4.35 -24.32 -32.92
C LEU A 62 -2.99 -23.71 -33.23
N ASN A 63 -2.00 -24.52 -33.61
CA ASN A 63 -0.71 -24.03 -34.11
C ASN A 63 -0.85 -23.26 -35.43
N GLY A 64 -1.99 -23.37 -36.10
CA GLY A 64 -2.35 -22.60 -37.28
C GLY A 64 -1.70 -23.08 -38.57
N GLU A 65 -1.24 -24.33 -38.60
CA GLU A 65 -0.39 -24.89 -39.68
C GLU A 65 -1.17 -25.64 -40.77
N LEU A 66 -2.47 -25.92 -40.58
CA LEU A 66 -3.31 -26.68 -41.52
C LEU A 66 -3.24 -26.17 -42.97
N PRO A 67 -2.70 -26.95 -43.93
CA PRO A 67 -2.55 -26.51 -45.31
C PRO A 67 -3.87 -26.61 -46.08
N GLY A 68 -4.57 -25.49 -46.19
CA GLY A 68 -5.57 -25.24 -47.21
C GLY A 68 -6.80 -26.15 -47.19
N HIS A 69 -7.74 -25.92 -46.26
CA HIS A 69 -9.21 -25.97 -46.47
C HIS A 69 -9.92 -25.32 -45.28
N GLY A 70 -11.09 -24.73 -45.51
CA GLY A 70 -12.05 -24.37 -44.46
C GLY A 70 -11.78 -23.09 -43.65
N ASP A 71 -12.86 -22.55 -43.08
CA ASP A 71 -12.81 -21.48 -42.09
C ASP A 71 -12.25 -22.07 -40.77
N ARG A 72 -11.04 -21.64 -40.36
CA ARG A 72 -10.38 -22.09 -39.12
C ARG A 72 -11.27 -21.91 -37.89
N LYS A 73 -12.10 -20.86 -37.87
CA LYS A 73 -13.07 -20.62 -36.81
C LYS A 73 -14.09 -21.74 -36.75
N LYS A 74 -14.63 -22.16 -37.89
CA LYS A 74 -15.61 -23.25 -37.99
C LYS A 74 -15.04 -24.60 -37.52
N LEU A 75 -13.78 -24.91 -37.84
CA LEU A 75 -13.14 -26.12 -37.32
C LEU A 75 -13.06 -26.09 -35.79
N LEU A 76 -12.61 -24.98 -35.21
CA LEU A 76 -12.51 -24.84 -33.75
C LEU A 76 -13.89 -24.74 -33.06
N GLU A 77 -14.92 -24.25 -33.73
CA GLU A 77 -16.31 -24.34 -33.27
C GLU A 77 -16.78 -25.81 -33.22
N GLN A 78 -16.55 -26.59 -34.28
CA GLN A 78 -16.87 -28.02 -34.32
C GLN A 78 -16.12 -28.83 -33.24
N VAL A 79 -14.84 -28.56 -33.03
CA VAL A 79 -14.05 -29.19 -31.95
C VAL A 79 -14.58 -28.80 -30.59
N GLY A 80 -14.93 -27.52 -30.40
CA GLY A 80 -15.54 -27.03 -29.17
C GLY A 80 -16.86 -27.71 -28.84
N GLU A 81 -17.72 -27.94 -29.84
CA GLU A 81 -18.99 -28.68 -29.71
C GLU A 81 -18.73 -30.15 -29.33
N GLN A 82 -17.81 -30.84 -29.99
CA GLN A 82 -17.47 -32.23 -29.66
C GLN A 82 -16.88 -32.37 -28.24
N LEU A 83 -16.04 -31.42 -27.80
CA LEU A 83 -15.53 -31.36 -26.42
C LEU A 83 -16.63 -31.07 -25.39
N PHE A 84 -17.64 -30.28 -25.76
CA PHE A 84 -18.81 -30.04 -24.91
C PHE A 84 -19.65 -31.31 -24.75
N GLU A 85 -19.99 -31.98 -25.86
CA GLU A 85 -20.70 -33.27 -25.84
C GLU A 85 -19.91 -34.33 -25.06
N ALA A 86 -18.58 -34.36 -25.17
CA ALA A 86 -17.76 -35.27 -24.38
C ALA A 86 -18.00 -35.11 -22.86
N LEU A 87 -18.12 -33.88 -22.37
CA LEU A 87 -18.33 -33.57 -20.96
C LEU A 87 -19.81 -33.66 -20.51
N PHE A 88 -20.74 -33.31 -21.40
CA PHE A 88 -22.14 -33.02 -21.07
C PHE A 88 -23.16 -33.86 -21.85
N HIS A 89 -22.74 -34.97 -22.47
CA HIS A 89 -23.65 -35.98 -23.08
C HIS A 89 -24.68 -36.51 -22.07
N ASP A 90 -24.35 -36.50 -20.78
CA ASP A 90 -25.26 -36.84 -19.71
C ASP A 90 -26.12 -35.65 -19.27
N LYS A 91 -27.41 -35.93 -19.05
CA LYS A 91 -28.40 -34.91 -18.71
C LYS A 91 -28.21 -34.33 -17.32
N ASP A 92 -27.71 -35.10 -16.36
CA ASP A 92 -27.48 -34.60 -15.01
C ASP A 92 -26.23 -33.71 -14.98
N ALA A 93 -25.17 -34.09 -15.69
CA ALA A 93 -23.98 -33.25 -15.87
C ALA A 93 -24.32 -31.90 -16.55
N TYR A 94 -25.11 -31.93 -17.63
CA TYR A 94 -25.58 -30.70 -18.29
C TYR A 94 -26.50 -29.85 -17.40
N ALA A 95 -27.41 -30.48 -16.65
CA ALA A 95 -28.27 -29.79 -15.69
C ALA A 95 -27.46 -29.11 -14.57
N ALA A 96 -26.42 -29.78 -14.06
CA ALA A 96 -25.51 -29.22 -13.06
C ALA A 96 -24.78 -27.95 -13.57
N LEU A 97 -24.34 -27.93 -14.85
CA LEU A 97 -23.80 -26.73 -15.48
C LEU A 97 -24.83 -25.58 -15.53
N GLY A 98 -26.08 -25.89 -15.87
CA GLY A 98 -27.18 -24.91 -15.88
C GLY A 98 -27.46 -24.31 -14.49
N VAL A 99 -27.54 -25.16 -13.46
CA VAL A 99 -27.71 -24.74 -12.05
C VAL A 99 -26.54 -23.87 -11.60
N ALA A 100 -25.30 -24.30 -11.85
CA ALA A 100 -24.10 -23.57 -11.46
C ALA A 100 -24.01 -22.19 -12.11
N ARG A 101 -24.31 -22.07 -13.42
CA ARG A 101 -24.38 -20.79 -14.14
C ARG A 101 -25.44 -19.84 -13.57
N ASN A 102 -26.64 -20.35 -13.27
CA ASN A 102 -27.70 -19.54 -12.67
C ASN A 102 -27.29 -19.03 -11.29
N SER A 103 -26.72 -19.90 -10.45
CA SER A 103 -26.22 -19.54 -9.11
C SER A 103 -25.21 -18.38 -9.16
N VAL A 104 -24.19 -18.45 -10.03
CA VAL A 104 -23.17 -17.38 -10.11
C VAL A 104 -23.69 -16.09 -10.73
N ARG A 105 -24.70 -16.16 -11.62
CA ARG A 105 -25.34 -14.98 -12.20
C ARG A 105 -26.14 -14.21 -11.15
N GLU A 106 -26.93 -14.91 -10.33
CA GLU A 106 -27.73 -14.34 -9.25
C GLU A 106 -26.86 -13.80 -8.11
N SER A 107 -25.87 -14.58 -7.67
CA SER A 107 -24.97 -14.23 -6.55
C SER A 107 -23.80 -13.32 -6.94
N GLN A 108 -23.65 -13.00 -8.24
CA GLN A 108 -22.54 -12.22 -8.79
C GLN A 108 -21.14 -12.85 -8.53
N LYS A 109 -21.08 -14.17 -8.38
CA LYS A 109 -19.85 -14.95 -8.16
C LYS A 109 -19.14 -15.31 -9.47
N VAL A 110 -18.03 -16.03 -9.36
CA VAL A 110 -17.36 -16.71 -10.48
C VAL A 110 -17.57 -18.22 -10.36
N LEU A 111 -17.93 -18.88 -11.46
CA LEU A 111 -17.98 -20.33 -11.57
C LEU A 111 -16.59 -20.86 -11.89
N ARG A 112 -16.06 -21.68 -11.00
CA ARG A 112 -14.85 -22.46 -11.26
C ARG A 112 -15.24 -23.79 -11.90
N LEU A 113 -14.95 -23.94 -13.18
CA LEU A 113 -15.10 -25.20 -13.91
C LEU A 113 -13.79 -25.98 -13.83
N VAL A 114 -13.77 -27.04 -13.02
CA VAL A 114 -12.55 -27.82 -12.71
C VAL A 114 -12.54 -29.08 -13.55
N LEU A 115 -11.51 -29.26 -14.38
CA LEU A 115 -11.27 -30.48 -15.13
C LEU A 115 -10.16 -31.32 -14.47
N GLU A 116 -10.51 -32.51 -14.01
CA GLU A 116 -9.56 -33.52 -13.53
C GLU A 116 -9.38 -34.58 -14.61
N LEU A 117 -8.17 -34.69 -15.17
CA LEU A 117 -7.90 -35.49 -16.38
C LEU A 117 -6.97 -36.67 -16.02
N ASP A 118 -7.47 -37.91 -16.10
CA ASP A 118 -6.72 -39.10 -15.63
C ASP A 118 -5.91 -39.82 -16.73
N HIS A 119 -5.49 -39.12 -17.79
CA HIS A 119 -4.73 -39.76 -18.86
C HIS A 119 -4.00 -38.76 -19.76
N PRO A 120 -2.77 -39.08 -20.22
CA PRO A 120 -2.03 -38.22 -21.12
C PRO A 120 -2.70 -37.88 -22.45
N ARG A 121 -3.67 -38.68 -22.93
CA ARG A 121 -4.46 -38.37 -24.13
C ARG A 121 -5.45 -37.22 -23.89
N LEU A 122 -6.11 -37.19 -22.72
CA LEU A 122 -7.08 -36.14 -22.37
C LEU A 122 -6.42 -34.76 -22.30
N GLU A 123 -5.27 -34.69 -21.66
CA GLU A 123 -4.60 -33.42 -21.45
C GLU A 123 -4.07 -32.78 -22.77
N ARG A 124 -3.93 -33.54 -23.87
CA ARG A 124 -3.59 -32.96 -25.19
C ARG A 124 -4.71 -32.10 -25.76
N LEU A 125 -5.94 -32.33 -25.35
CA LEU A 125 -7.09 -31.69 -25.98
C LEU A 125 -7.22 -30.23 -25.49
N PRO A 126 -7.72 -29.32 -26.36
CA PRO A 126 -7.91 -27.92 -26.02
C PRO A 126 -9.24 -27.71 -25.31
N TRP A 127 -9.39 -28.22 -24.08
CA TRP A 127 -10.60 -28.04 -23.28
C TRP A 127 -10.97 -26.56 -23.07
N GLU A 128 -10.01 -25.66 -23.15
CA GLU A 128 -10.21 -24.21 -23.14
C GLU A 128 -11.06 -23.72 -24.33
N SER A 129 -11.13 -24.49 -25.42
CA SER A 129 -11.95 -24.23 -26.60
C SER A 129 -13.33 -24.89 -26.60
N ILE A 130 -13.80 -25.48 -25.49
CA ILE A 130 -15.17 -25.98 -25.35
C ILE A 130 -16.19 -24.90 -25.78
N LEU A 131 -17.07 -25.26 -26.72
CA LEU A 131 -18.18 -24.43 -27.20
C LEU A 131 -19.48 -25.07 -26.76
N ASP A 132 -20.29 -24.31 -26.04
CA ASP A 132 -21.66 -24.71 -25.70
C ASP A 132 -22.57 -24.46 -26.92
N PRO A 133 -23.12 -25.51 -27.56
CA PRO A 133 -23.95 -25.36 -28.76
C PRO A 133 -25.30 -24.71 -28.46
N THR A 134 -25.80 -24.80 -27.22
CA THR A 134 -27.06 -24.18 -26.81
C THR A 134 -26.89 -22.68 -26.60
N ALA A 135 -25.75 -22.26 -26.05
CA ALA A 135 -25.39 -20.85 -25.89
C ALA A 135 -24.75 -20.23 -27.15
N ALA A 136 -24.35 -21.06 -28.12
CA ALA A 136 -23.51 -20.69 -29.28
C ALA A 136 -22.24 -19.91 -28.88
N ALA A 137 -21.62 -20.30 -27.77
CA ALA A 137 -20.55 -19.55 -27.11
C ALA A 137 -19.49 -20.43 -26.46
N PHE A 138 -18.22 -20.00 -26.54
CA PHE A 138 -17.11 -20.67 -25.88
C PHE A 138 -17.15 -20.47 -24.37
N VAL A 139 -17.06 -21.57 -23.60
CA VAL A 139 -17.22 -21.56 -22.14
C VAL A 139 -16.14 -20.72 -21.45
N ALA A 140 -14.88 -20.82 -21.88
CA ALA A 140 -13.78 -20.05 -21.31
C ALA A 140 -13.70 -18.58 -21.79
N ARG A 141 -14.69 -18.11 -22.58
CA ARG A 141 -14.90 -16.69 -22.89
C ARG A 141 -15.98 -16.04 -22.02
N ASP A 142 -16.72 -16.81 -21.23
CA ASP A 142 -17.72 -16.28 -20.32
C ASP A 142 -17.03 -15.49 -19.19
N PRO A 143 -17.38 -14.21 -18.96
CA PRO A 143 -16.74 -13.38 -17.94
C PRO A 143 -17.01 -13.84 -16.50
N GLN A 144 -17.90 -14.81 -16.29
CA GLN A 144 -18.17 -15.44 -15.00
C GLN A 144 -17.64 -16.87 -14.88
N ILE A 145 -16.98 -17.46 -15.90
CA ILE A 145 -16.49 -18.85 -15.82
C ILE A 145 -14.96 -18.90 -15.95
N CYS A 146 -14.28 -19.42 -14.92
CA CYS A 146 -12.87 -19.80 -15.01
C CYS A 146 -12.75 -21.32 -15.19
N LEU A 147 -12.38 -21.74 -16.41
CA LEU A 147 -11.97 -23.12 -16.69
C LEU A 147 -10.53 -23.33 -16.25
N ILE A 148 -10.31 -24.34 -15.41
CA ILE A 148 -9.01 -24.73 -14.85
C ILE A 148 -8.79 -26.24 -15.00
N ARG A 149 -7.53 -26.67 -15.05
CA ARG A 149 -7.14 -28.08 -14.98
C ARG A 149 -6.59 -28.39 -13.58
N ARG A 150 -6.97 -29.53 -13.00
CA ARG A 150 -6.53 -29.95 -11.67
C ARG A 150 -5.76 -31.27 -11.72
N VAL A 151 -4.59 -31.28 -11.07
CA VAL A 151 -3.82 -32.51 -10.79
C VAL A 151 -4.22 -33.11 -9.45
N ARG A 152 -4.22 -34.44 -9.35
CA ARG A 152 -4.63 -35.17 -8.12
C ARG A 152 -3.44 -35.37 -7.17
N GLU A 153 -2.90 -34.26 -6.68
CA GLU A 153 -1.84 -34.23 -5.67
C GLU A 153 -2.38 -33.74 -4.32
N SER A 154 -1.57 -33.89 -3.27
CA SER A 154 -1.84 -33.30 -1.96
C SER A 154 -1.92 -31.77 -2.05
N ALA A 155 -2.86 -31.18 -1.31
CA ALA A 155 -2.94 -29.73 -1.21
C ALA A 155 -1.72 -29.19 -0.45
N VAL A 156 -1.03 -28.23 -1.04
CA VAL A 156 0.03 -27.45 -0.40
C VAL A 156 -0.61 -26.33 0.42
N GLU A 157 -0.03 -25.99 1.58
CA GLU A 157 -0.54 -24.86 2.38
C GLU A 157 -0.32 -23.52 1.65
N PRO A 158 -1.36 -22.66 1.56
CA PRO A 158 -1.27 -21.42 0.81
C PRO A 158 -0.39 -20.38 1.51
N VAL A 159 0.68 -19.92 0.83
CA VAL A 159 1.57 -18.89 1.36
C VAL A 159 0.86 -17.52 1.42
N THR A 160 1.05 -16.84 2.56
CA THR A 160 0.46 -15.53 2.84
C THR A 160 1.35 -14.41 2.27
N ILE A 161 0.88 -13.70 1.26
CA ILE A 161 1.68 -12.74 0.49
C ILE A 161 1.50 -11.31 1.03
N ILE A 162 2.55 -10.75 1.64
CA ILE A 162 2.61 -9.34 2.02
C ILE A 162 3.20 -8.53 0.85
N LYS A 163 2.51 -7.48 0.39
CA LYS A 163 2.97 -6.67 -0.75
C LYS A 163 4.34 -6.00 -0.49
N PRO A 164 5.22 -5.86 -1.49
CA PRO A 164 5.00 -6.14 -2.91
C PRO A 164 5.06 -7.63 -3.28
N LEU A 165 4.25 -8.02 -4.26
CA LEU A 165 4.36 -9.31 -4.89
C LEU A 165 5.65 -9.35 -5.73
N ARG A 166 6.66 -10.07 -5.24
CA ARG A 166 7.94 -10.27 -5.93
C ARG A 166 7.86 -11.37 -6.99
N ILE A 167 8.27 -11.07 -8.21
CA ILE A 167 8.29 -11.96 -9.37
C ILE A 167 9.72 -12.02 -9.93
N LEU A 168 10.26 -13.23 -10.08
CA LEU A 168 11.52 -13.47 -10.77
C LEU A 168 11.22 -13.73 -12.25
N VAL A 169 11.85 -12.98 -13.16
CA VAL A 169 11.71 -13.17 -14.61
C VAL A 169 12.97 -13.84 -15.13
N VAL A 170 12.85 -15.07 -15.64
CA VAL A 170 13.98 -15.88 -16.12
C VAL A 170 13.95 -15.90 -17.64
N ILE A 171 15.00 -15.41 -18.29
CA ILE A 171 15.07 -15.29 -19.76
C ILE A 171 16.40 -15.85 -20.29
N PRO A 172 16.53 -17.18 -20.50
CA PRO A 172 17.75 -17.77 -21.04
C PRO A 172 18.00 -17.39 -22.51
N GLN A 173 19.26 -17.26 -22.90
CA GLN A 173 19.69 -16.99 -24.28
C GLN A 173 20.78 -17.97 -24.77
N PRO A 174 20.51 -19.29 -24.82
CA PRO A 174 21.50 -20.26 -25.27
C PRO A 174 21.88 -20.09 -26.76
N VAL A 175 23.17 -20.29 -27.02
CA VAL A 175 23.80 -20.20 -28.34
C VAL A 175 23.28 -21.31 -29.25
N GLY A 176 22.91 -20.93 -30.48
CA GLY A 176 22.35 -21.86 -31.47
C GLY A 176 20.83 -22.00 -31.42
N GLY A 177 20.16 -21.50 -30.38
CA GLY A 177 18.71 -21.35 -30.36
C GLY A 177 18.21 -20.17 -31.20
N VAL A 178 16.88 -20.05 -31.35
CA VAL A 178 16.27 -18.83 -31.93
C VAL A 178 16.46 -17.69 -30.92
N PRO A 179 17.16 -16.59 -31.27
CA PRO A 179 17.51 -15.56 -30.29
C PRO A 179 16.26 -14.79 -29.83
N LEU A 180 15.96 -14.87 -28.54
CA LEU A 180 15.02 -13.96 -27.88
C LEU A 180 15.72 -12.62 -27.62
N ASN A 181 14.99 -11.52 -27.70
CA ASN A 181 15.54 -10.19 -27.42
C ASN A 181 15.20 -9.80 -25.97
N VAL A 182 16.09 -10.10 -25.02
CA VAL A 182 15.90 -9.88 -23.57
C VAL A 182 15.45 -8.45 -23.27
N GLU A 183 16.04 -7.43 -23.91
CA GLU A 183 15.66 -6.03 -23.72
C GLU A 183 14.22 -5.74 -24.18
N ARG A 184 13.78 -6.33 -25.29
CA ARG A 184 12.40 -6.23 -25.79
C ARG A 184 11.43 -6.93 -24.83
N GLU A 185 11.71 -8.17 -24.44
CA GLU A 185 10.84 -8.93 -23.53
C GLU A 185 10.71 -8.20 -22.18
N TRP A 186 11.84 -7.75 -21.62
CA TRP A 186 11.85 -6.95 -20.41
C TRP A 186 11.10 -5.60 -20.56
N ALA A 187 11.26 -4.91 -21.70
CA ALA A 187 10.52 -3.68 -21.98
C ALA A 187 9.01 -3.91 -22.17
N ILE A 188 8.62 -5.07 -22.73
CA ILE A 188 7.23 -5.53 -22.83
C ILE A 188 6.65 -5.72 -21.42
N LEU A 189 7.32 -6.48 -20.54
CA LEU A 189 6.89 -6.67 -19.15
C LEU A 189 6.80 -5.34 -18.40
N ASN A 190 7.82 -4.48 -18.46
CA ASN A 190 7.82 -3.21 -17.73
C ASN A 190 6.75 -2.23 -18.23
N ARG A 191 6.43 -2.27 -19.53
CA ARG A 191 5.32 -1.48 -20.10
C ARG A 191 3.98 -2.02 -19.64
N ALA A 192 3.77 -3.33 -19.73
CA ALA A 192 2.57 -4.02 -19.27
C ALA A 192 2.30 -3.75 -17.77
N LEU A 193 3.36 -3.69 -16.96
CA LEU A 193 3.28 -3.63 -15.49
C LEU A 193 3.59 -2.25 -14.89
N LYS A 194 3.67 -1.21 -15.73
CA LYS A 194 3.99 0.18 -15.33
C LYS A 194 3.17 0.69 -14.14
N GLU A 195 1.88 0.37 -14.09
CA GLU A 195 0.98 0.76 -13.00
C GLU A 195 1.24 -0.03 -11.69
N PRO A 196 1.16 -1.39 -11.66
CA PRO A 196 1.53 -2.18 -10.49
C PRO A 196 2.93 -1.88 -9.93
N LEU A 197 3.93 -1.69 -10.80
CA LEU A 197 5.29 -1.31 -10.44
C LEU A 197 5.32 0.07 -9.78
N GLY A 198 4.75 1.10 -10.44
CA GLY A 198 4.71 2.47 -9.92
C GLY A 198 3.96 2.63 -8.60
N ASN A 199 2.99 1.74 -8.33
CA ASN A 199 2.23 1.68 -7.09
C ASN A 199 2.91 0.84 -5.99
N GLY A 200 4.01 0.12 -6.28
CA GLY A 200 4.66 -0.79 -5.34
C GLY A 200 3.81 -2.01 -4.98
N GLN A 201 2.94 -2.44 -5.90
CA GLN A 201 2.11 -3.64 -5.76
C GLN A 201 2.86 -4.89 -6.21
N ILE A 202 3.70 -4.74 -7.25
CA ILE A 202 4.56 -5.78 -7.82
C ILE A 202 6.00 -5.27 -7.80
N GLU A 203 6.95 -6.19 -7.60
CA GLU A 203 8.38 -6.00 -7.82
C GLU A 203 8.83 -7.06 -8.84
N LEU A 204 9.56 -6.65 -9.88
CA LEU A 204 10.09 -7.53 -10.92
C LEU A 204 11.61 -7.51 -10.83
N ASP A 205 12.23 -8.68 -10.73
CA ASP A 205 13.67 -8.84 -10.87
C ASP A 205 13.99 -9.75 -12.07
N PRO A 206 14.90 -9.36 -12.98
CA PRO A 206 15.30 -10.16 -14.12
C PRO A 206 16.52 -11.04 -13.82
N LEU A 207 16.53 -12.24 -14.39
CA LEU A 207 17.63 -13.19 -14.43
C LEU A 207 17.94 -13.50 -15.92
N PRO A 208 19.06 -12.99 -16.48
CA PRO A 208 20.12 -12.24 -15.81
C PRO A 208 19.72 -10.77 -15.59
N PRO A 209 20.44 -10.00 -14.76
CA PRO A 209 20.21 -8.57 -14.62
C PRO A 209 20.37 -7.85 -15.97
N ILE A 210 19.42 -7.00 -16.35
CA ILE A 210 19.38 -6.37 -17.68
C ILE A 210 20.64 -5.55 -17.98
N GLY A 211 21.17 -5.71 -19.18
CA GLY A 211 22.45 -5.14 -19.60
C GLY A 211 23.67 -5.91 -19.08
N ARG A 212 23.47 -7.07 -18.44
CA ARG A 212 24.51 -8.08 -18.24
C ARG A 212 24.33 -9.25 -19.19
N ASP A 213 25.46 -9.87 -19.46
CA ASP A 213 25.65 -10.95 -20.42
C ASP A 213 26.04 -12.23 -19.66
N ASP A 214 25.41 -12.44 -18.49
CA ASP A 214 25.63 -13.57 -17.58
C ASP A 214 24.77 -14.79 -18.06
N PRO A 215 25.33 -16.01 -18.14
CA PRO A 215 24.58 -17.19 -18.61
C PRO A 215 23.48 -17.60 -17.63
N VAL A 216 22.25 -17.82 -18.12
CA VAL A 216 21.13 -18.28 -17.30
C VAL A 216 21.18 -19.80 -17.11
N THR A 217 22.05 -20.23 -16.19
CA THR A 217 22.15 -21.63 -15.77
C THR A 217 21.12 -21.99 -14.71
N LEU A 218 20.74 -23.27 -14.62
CA LEU A 218 19.85 -23.77 -13.55
C LEU A 218 20.42 -23.51 -12.15
N GLN A 219 21.74 -23.65 -11.99
CA GLN A 219 22.45 -23.38 -10.74
C GLN A 219 22.45 -21.89 -10.36
N MET A 220 22.46 -20.99 -11.36
CA MET A 220 22.30 -19.54 -11.13
C MET A 220 20.89 -19.20 -10.67
N LEU A 221 19.86 -19.85 -11.22
CA LEU A 221 18.48 -19.72 -10.74
C LEU A 221 18.35 -20.20 -9.29
N GLU A 222 18.80 -21.42 -9.00
CA GLU A 222 18.80 -21.99 -7.64
C GLU A 222 19.48 -21.05 -6.64
N ARG A 223 20.70 -20.58 -6.94
CA ARG A 223 21.45 -19.70 -6.04
C ARG A 223 20.79 -18.35 -5.85
N HIS A 224 20.13 -17.80 -6.87
CA HIS A 224 19.41 -16.53 -6.79
C HIS A 224 18.15 -16.64 -5.92
N LEU A 225 17.42 -17.77 -6.00
CA LEU A 225 16.27 -18.06 -5.13
C LEU A 225 16.72 -18.23 -3.66
N GLN A 226 17.76 -19.04 -3.41
CA GLN A 226 18.35 -19.22 -2.07
C GLN A 226 18.79 -17.88 -1.44
N LEU A 227 19.50 -17.03 -2.19
CA LEU A 227 19.93 -15.71 -1.72
C LEU A 227 18.76 -14.77 -1.39
N ALA A 228 17.64 -14.91 -2.08
CA ALA A 228 16.43 -14.13 -1.83
C ALA A 228 15.72 -14.59 -0.53
N GLU A 229 15.67 -15.90 -0.30
CA GLU A 229 15.18 -16.51 0.95
C GLU A 229 16.09 -16.17 2.15
N GLU A 230 17.42 -16.33 2.02
CA GLU A 230 18.44 -15.92 3.00
C GLU A 230 18.29 -14.43 3.39
N ALA A 231 17.87 -13.58 2.44
CA ALA A 231 17.62 -12.15 2.67
C ALA A 231 16.24 -11.83 3.28
N ASN A 232 15.44 -12.84 3.62
CA ASN A 232 14.04 -12.73 4.05
C ASN A 232 13.18 -11.91 3.04
N ARG A 233 13.43 -12.13 1.75
CA ARG A 233 12.72 -11.54 0.61
C ARG A 233 12.53 -12.63 -0.45
N PRO A 234 11.69 -13.65 -0.23
CA PRO A 234 11.45 -14.69 -1.23
C PRO A 234 10.80 -14.15 -2.50
N TYR A 235 10.76 -14.99 -3.54
CA TYR A 235 9.95 -14.76 -4.74
C TYR A 235 8.67 -15.60 -4.64
N HIS A 236 7.54 -15.00 -4.99
CA HIS A 236 6.24 -15.66 -4.93
C HIS A 236 5.81 -16.22 -6.29
N MET A 237 6.41 -15.70 -7.36
CA MET A 237 6.14 -16.10 -8.74
C MET A 237 7.43 -16.16 -9.55
N LEU A 238 7.49 -17.10 -10.50
CA LEU A 238 8.54 -17.16 -11.51
C LEU A 238 7.90 -17.07 -12.90
N HIS A 239 8.37 -16.15 -13.73
CA HIS A 239 7.96 -15.99 -15.11
C HIS A 239 9.12 -16.40 -16.01
N PHE A 240 9.03 -17.58 -16.61
CA PHE A 240 10.01 -18.08 -17.58
C PHE A 240 9.63 -17.60 -18.98
N ILE A 241 10.57 -17.00 -19.71
CA ILE A 241 10.42 -16.62 -21.12
C ILE A 241 11.55 -17.31 -21.89
N GLY A 242 11.22 -18.23 -22.79
CA GLY A 242 12.24 -19.11 -23.37
C GLY A 242 11.70 -20.06 -24.43
N HIS A 243 12.42 -21.16 -24.64
CA HIS A 243 12.03 -22.25 -25.54
C HIS A 243 11.77 -23.52 -24.75
N ALA A 244 10.79 -24.31 -25.19
CA ALA A 244 10.48 -25.64 -24.70
C ALA A 244 10.58 -26.64 -25.86
N GLU A 245 10.97 -27.87 -25.58
CA GLU A 245 11.09 -28.93 -26.59
C GLU A 245 10.79 -30.29 -25.97
N TRP A 246 10.49 -31.28 -26.81
CA TRP A 246 10.36 -32.66 -26.37
C TRP A 246 11.68 -33.42 -26.53
N ASP A 247 12.27 -33.82 -25.40
CA ASP A 247 13.36 -34.77 -25.42
C ASP A 247 12.79 -36.18 -25.65
N ALA A 248 12.93 -36.66 -26.89
CA ALA A 248 12.48 -37.99 -27.30
C ALA A 248 13.28 -39.14 -26.63
N ALA A 249 14.50 -38.89 -26.14
CA ALA A 249 15.29 -39.89 -25.43
C ALA A 249 14.89 -39.98 -23.95
N ALA A 250 14.57 -38.85 -23.31
CA ALA A 250 14.01 -38.81 -21.96
C ALA A 250 12.51 -39.17 -21.92
N GLY A 251 11.78 -39.00 -23.04
CA GLY A 251 10.33 -39.15 -23.09
C GLY A 251 9.59 -38.03 -22.33
N ALA A 252 10.20 -36.84 -22.25
CA ALA A 252 9.78 -35.75 -21.40
C ALA A 252 9.92 -34.39 -22.09
N GLY A 253 9.20 -33.39 -21.59
CA GLY A 253 9.37 -32.00 -21.99
C GLY A 253 10.50 -31.33 -21.23
N VAL A 254 11.27 -30.51 -21.93
CA VAL A 254 12.41 -29.77 -21.38
C VAL A 254 12.30 -28.28 -21.71
N LEU A 255 12.77 -27.45 -20.79
CA LEU A 255 13.02 -26.03 -20.99
C LEU A 255 14.50 -25.82 -21.31
N TRP A 256 14.79 -24.94 -22.27
CA TRP A 256 16.15 -24.63 -22.66
C TRP A 256 16.77 -23.55 -21.75
N PHE A 257 17.78 -23.95 -20.99
CA PHE A 257 18.67 -23.10 -20.19
C PHE A 257 20.07 -23.03 -20.84
N GLU A 258 20.98 -22.31 -20.20
CA GLU A 258 22.40 -22.20 -20.61
C GLU A 258 23.31 -23.05 -19.70
N ASP A 259 24.47 -23.46 -20.23
CA ASP A 259 25.64 -23.82 -19.42
C ASP A 259 26.57 -22.60 -19.22
N TYR A 260 27.70 -22.79 -18.53
CA TYR A 260 28.69 -21.73 -18.32
C TYR A 260 29.42 -21.23 -19.58
N LYS A 261 29.23 -21.88 -20.74
CA LYS A 261 29.70 -21.46 -22.06
C LYS A 261 28.59 -20.87 -22.93
N ARG A 262 27.35 -20.86 -22.43
CA ARG A 262 26.09 -20.57 -23.14
C ARG A 262 25.64 -21.61 -24.15
N ASP A 263 26.16 -22.83 -24.08
CA ASP A 263 25.60 -23.93 -24.87
C ASP A 263 24.20 -24.31 -24.32
N SER A 264 23.28 -24.75 -25.19
CA SER A 264 21.92 -25.14 -24.80
C SER A 264 21.92 -26.35 -23.84
N VAL A 265 21.27 -26.19 -22.68
CA VAL A 265 21.05 -27.26 -21.69
C VAL A 265 19.56 -27.53 -21.55
N ALA A 266 19.18 -28.79 -21.76
CA ALA A 266 17.83 -29.26 -21.53
C ALA A 266 17.58 -29.45 -20.01
N VAL A 267 16.55 -28.79 -19.47
CA VAL A 267 16.13 -28.90 -18.07
C VAL A 267 14.70 -29.43 -18.03
N SER A 268 14.49 -30.60 -17.43
CA SER A 268 13.14 -31.18 -17.28
C SER A 268 12.32 -30.44 -16.21
N GLY A 269 11.00 -30.67 -16.19
CA GLY A 269 10.13 -30.11 -15.15
C GLY A 269 10.52 -30.57 -13.74
N GLU A 270 11.02 -31.80 -13.57
CA GLU A 270 11.53 -32.32 -12.30
C GLU A 270 12.82 -31.61 -11.86
N ALA A 271 13.75 -31.40 -12.80
CA ALA A 271 15.00 -30.71 -12.52
C ALA A 271 14.78 -29.22 -12.18
N LEU A 272 13.81 -28.57 -12.83
CA LEU A 272 13.39 -27.22 -12.45
C LEU A 272 12.68 -27.21 -11.10
N GLY A 273 11.72 -28.11 -10.87
CA GLY A 273 10.97 -28.17 -9.61
C GLY A 273 11.87 -28.38 -8.39
N GLY A 274 12.90 -29.22 -8.52
CA GLY A 274 13.90 -29.47 -7.47
C GLY A 274 14.77 -28.27 -7.06
N VAL A 275 14.74 -27.14 -7.79
CA VAL A 275 15.42 -25.88 -7.40
C VAL A 275 14.46 -24.76 -6.98
N LEU A 276 13.14 -24.99 -6.98
CA LEU A 276 12.16 -23.99 -6.58
C LEU A 276 11.95 -23.99 -5.05
N THR A 277 11.88 -22.81 -4.46
CA THR A 277 11.63 -22.58 -3.02
C THR A 277 10.15 -22.66 -2.67
N HIS A 278 9.82 -23.07 -1.44
CA HIS A 278 8.42 -23.23 -0.96
C HIS A 278 7.54 -21.98 -1.10
N ASP A 279 8.13 -20.78 -1.01
CA ASP A 279 7.39 -19.52 -1.12
C ASP A 279 6.88 -19.21 -2.54
N LEU A 280 7.33 -19.96 -3.54
CA LEU A 280 6.99 -19.79 -4.95
C LEU A 280 5.68 -20.52 -5.24
N GLN A 281 4.59 -19.76 -5.37
CA GLN A 281 3.24 -20.32 -5.50
C GLN A 281 2.76 -20.44 -6.96
N LEU A 282 3.29 -19.61 -7.87
CA LEU A 282 2.92 -19.60 -9.29
C LEU A 282 4.15 -19.63 -10.20
N VAL A 283 4.17 -20.55 -11.16
CA VAL A 283 5.06 -20.48 -12.33
C VAL A 283 4.27 -20.09 -13.56
N VAL A 284 4.78 -19.14 -14.35
CA VAL A 284 4.25 -18.76 -15.66
C VAL A 284 5.29 -19.12 -16.73
N LEU A 285 4.96 -20.12 -17.55
CA LEU A 285 5.79 -20.61 -18.65
C LEU A 285 5.34 -19.95 -19.96
N ASN A 286 5.97 -18.82 -20.30
CA ASN A 286 5.89 -18.21 -21.62
C ASN A 286 7.01 -18.79 -22.50
N ALA A 287 6.99 -20.12 -22.66
CA ALA A 287 7.90 -20.84 -23.54
C ALA A 287 7.18 -21.26 -24.83
N CYS A 288 7.91 -21.31 -25.95
CA CYS A 288 7.39 -21.78 -27.23
C CYS A 288 7.92 -23.18 -27.55
N GLU A 289 7.08 -24.05 -28.12
CA GLU A 289 7.47 -25.36 -28.62
C GLU A 289 8.38 -25.23 -29.85
N GLY A 290 9.63 -25.68 -29.71
CA GLY A 290 10.53 -26.00 -30.82
C GLY A 290 10.32 -27.44 -31.28
N ALA A 291 10.38 -27.66 -32.59
CA ALA A 291 10.37 -28.97 -33.28
C ALA A 291 9.10 -29.84 -33.12
N ARG A 292 8.31 -29.85 -34.20
CA ARG A 292 7.17 -30.73 -34.45
C ARG A 292 7.49 -32.22 -34.25
N ASN A 293 6.72 -32.90 -33.39
CA ASN A 293 6.44 -34.32 -33.52
C ASN A 293 5.00 -34.58 -33.03
N GLU A 294 4.23 -35.33 -33.84
CA GLU A 294 2.77 -35.53 -33.76
C GLU A 294 2.26 -36.16 -32.44
N GLN A 295 3.16 -36.59 -31.55
CA GLN A 295 2.86 -37.40 -30.36
C GLN A 295 3.41 -36.79 -29.06
N SER A 296 4.16 -35.70 -29.13
CA SER A 296 4.84 -35.07 -27.99
C SER A 296 4.18 -33.77 -27.57
N ALA A 297 3.97 -33.59 -26.27
CA ALA A 297 3.39 -32.37 -25.69
C ALA A 297 4.24 -31.91 -24.50
N PRO A 298 5.43 -31.33 -24.74
CA PRO A 298 6.42 -31.01 -23.70
C PRO A 298 5.87 -30.11 -22.60
N PHE A 299 5.02 -29.13 -22.91
CA PHE A 299 4.38 -28.27 -21.89
C PHE A 299 3.70 -29.04 -20.76
N ARG A 300 3.07 -30.18 -21.11
CA ARG A 300 2.35 -31.01 -20.14
C ARG A 300 3.29 -31.80 -19.27
N SER A 301 4.31 -32.41 -19.86
CA SER A 301 5.35 -33.10 -19.11
C SER A 301 6.04 -32.13 -18.14
N ILE A 302 6.42 -30.93 -18.60
CA ILE A 302 7.02 -29.88 -17.75
C ILE A 302 6.05 -29.48 -16.64
N THR A 303 4.80 -29.17 -16.96
CA THR A 303 3.81 -28.68 -15.98
C THR A 303 3.49 -29.71 -14.90
N THR A 304 3.18 -30.94 -15.31
CA THR A 304 2.85 -32.03 -14.39
C THR A 304 4.07 -32.44 -13.56
N ALA A 305 5.26 -32.51 -14.15
CA ALA A 305 6.50 -32.77 -13.42
C ALA A 305 6.84 -31.67 -12.41
N LEU A 306 6.71 -30.39 -12.79
CA LEU A 306 7.02 -29.25 -11.94
C LEU A 306 6.08 -29.19 -10.74
N LEU A 307 4.78 -29.45 -10.94
CA LEU A 307 3.84 -29.64 -9.84
C LEU A 307 4.31 -30.81 -8.96
N HIS A 308 4.45 -32.04 -9.49
CA HIS A 308 4.87 -33.22 -8.71
C HIS A 308 6.20 -33.08 -7.93
N SER A 309 7.13 -32.23 -8.36
CA SER A 309 8.51 -32.15 -7.84
C SER A 309 8.83 -30.91 -7.01
N SER A 310 7.87 -30.02 -6.78
CA SER A 310 8.05 -28.79 -5.99
C SER A 310 6.85 -28.50 -5.09
N ASP A 311 6.85 -27.39 -4.36
CA ASP A 311 5.69 -26.88 -3.61
C ASP A 311 4.84 -25.88 -4.42
N VAL A 312 5.10 -25.72 -5.73
CA VAL A 312 4.32 -24.83 -6.60
C VAL A 312 2.85 -25.25 -6.64
N VAL A 313 1.95 -24.31 -6.40
CA VAL A 313 0.50 -24.56 -6.34
C VAL A 313 -0.11 -24.56 -7.74
N THR A 314 0.30 -23.60 -8.57
CA THR A 314 -0.26 -23.34 -9.90
C THR A 314 0.85 -23.14 -10.93
N VAL A 315 0.64 -23.69 -12.13
CA VAL A 315 1.42 -23.40 -13.32
C VAL A 315 0.48 -22.85 -14.40
N ILE A 316 0.87 -21.73 -15.01
CA ILE A 316 0.24 -21.22 -16.23
C ILE A 316 1.20 -21.45 -17.39
N ALA A 317 0.73 -22.09 -18.46
CA ALA A 317 1.50 -22.35 -19.66
C ALA A 317 0.65 -22.09 -20.91
N SER A 318 1.28 -21.79 -22.04
CA SER A 318 0.58 -21.72 -23.33
C SER A 318 0.63 -23.08 -24.03
N GLN A 319 -0.49 -23.56 -24.59
CA GLN A 319 -0.51 -24.77 -25.44
C GLN A 319 0.14 -24.57 -26.80
N ILE A 320 0.21 -23.33 -27.29
CA ILE A 320 0.72 -22.98 -28.61
C ILE A 320 1.61 -21.74 -28.53
N ARG A 321 2.43 -21.54 -29.57
CA ARG A 321 3.23 -20.32 -29.72
C ARG A 321 2.32 -19.09 -29.89
N LEU A 322 2.33 -18.20 -28.91
CA LEU A 322 1.71 -16.88 -29.02
C LEU A 322 2.60 -15.90 -29.81
N LYS A 323 1.98 -14.97 -30.53
CA LYS A 323 2.67 -13.76 -31.02
C LYS A 323 3.03 -12.83 -29.87
N ASP A 324 4.12 -12.07 -30.03
CA ASP A 324 4.62 -11.07 -29.08
C ASP A 324 3.50 -10.10 -28.59
N THR A 325 2.58 -9.70 -29.48
CA THR A 325 1.44 -8.83 -29.14
C THR A 325 0.45 -9.52 -28.20
N VAL A 326 0.05 -10.75 -28.52
CA VAL A 326 -0.85 -11.56 -27.68
C VAL A 326 -0.22 -11.89 -26.32
N ALA A 327 1.08 -12.20 -26.28
CA ALA A 327 1.82 -12.44 -25.04
C ALA A 327 1.94 -11.17 -24.16
N HIS A 328 2.13 -10.00 -24.77
CA HIS A 328 2.07 -8.70 -24.08
C HIS A 328 0.69 -8.45 -23.47
N ASP A 329 -0.39 -8.71 -24.20
CA ASP A 329 -1.75 -8.44 -23.73
C ASP A 329 -2.22 -9.43 -22.66
N PHE A 330 -1.85 -10.72 -22.78
CA PHE A 330 -1.96 -11.70 -21.70
C PHE A 330 -1.28 -11.17 -20.43
N THR A 331 0.02 -10.87 -20.52
CA THR A 331 0.85 -10.40 -19.40
C THR A 331 0.24 -9.18 -18.73
N ARG A 332 -0.12 -8.16 -19.52
CA ARG A 332 -0.71 -6.92 -19.02
C ARG A 332 -1.99 -7.17 -18.26
N ALA A 333 -2.96 -7.84 -18.87
CA ALA A 333 -4.26 -8.08 -18.25
C ALA A 333 -4.17 -8.97 -17.00
N PHE A 334 -3.38 -10.06 -17.08
CA PHE A 334 -3.17 -10.98 -15.98
C PHE A 334 -2.52 -10.30 -14.77
N TYR A 335 -1.29 -9.81 -14.90
CA TYR A 335 -0.54 -9.28 -13.77
C TYR A 335 -1.08 -7.92 -13.27
N GLN A 336 -1.77 -7.11 -14.09
CA GLN A 336 -2.46 -5.92 -13.60
C GLN A 336 -3.58 -6.31 -12.61
N LYS A 337 -4.33 -7.39 -12.88
CA LYS A 337 -5.34 -7.94 -11.95
C LYS A 337 -4.70 -8.50 -10.68
N ILE A 338 -3.62 -9.27 -10.80
CA ILE A 338 -2.87 -9.79 -9.66
C ILE A 338 -2.35 -8.65 -8.77
N GLY A 339 -1.75 -7.60 -9.35
CA GLY A 339 -1.25 -6.43 -8.62
C GLY A 339 -2.35 -5.62 -7.91
N GLN A 340 -3.53 -5.50 -8.53
CA GLN A 340 -4.75 -4.94 -7.92
C GLN A 340 -5.27 -5.81 -6.76
N GLY A 341 -4.94 -7.10 -6.73
CA GLY A 341 -5.30 -8.04 -5.67
C GLY A 341 -6.50 -8.92 -5.97
N TYR A 342 -6.84 -9.09 -7.25
CA TYR A 342 -7.78 -10.12 -7.72
C TYR A 342 -7.13 -11.51 -7.67
N THR A 343 -7.95 -12.56 -7.77
CA THR A 343 -7.52 -13.96 -7.79
C THR A 343 -6.87 -14.37 -9.11
N LEU A 344 -6.17 -15.52 -9.10
CA LEU A 344 -5.62 -16.15 -10.30
C LEU A 344 -6.73 -16.41 -11.34
N GLU A 345 -7.90 -16.89 -10.91
CA GLU A 345 -9.06 -17.13 -11.77
C GLU A 345 -9.58 -15.85 -12.44
N GLU A 346 -9.75 -14.77 -11.67
CA GLU A 346 -10.21 -13.48 -12.20
C GLU A 346 -9.18 -12.82 -13.13
N ALA A 347 -7.88 -12.98 -12.82
CA ALA A 347 -6.79 -12.56 -13.68
C ALA A 347 -6.77 -13.35 -15.00
N MET A 348 -7.04 -14.66 -14.94
CA MET A 348 -7.12 -15.53 -16.11
C MET A 348 -8.32 -15.19 -17.01
N ILE A 349 -9.51 -14.98 -16.42
CA ILE A 349 -10.70 -14.49 -17.15
C ILE A 349 -10.39 -13.16 -17.84
N ALA A 350 -9.80 -12.21 -17.12
CA ALA A 350 -9.45 -10.90 -17.69
C ALA A 350 -8.43 -11.00 -18.84
N ALA A 351 -7.44 -11.89 -18.72
CA ALA A 351 -6.45 -12.12 -19.76
C ALA A 351 -7.07 -12.74 -21.03
N ARG A 352 -7.90 -13.79 -20.88
CA ARG A 352 -8.63 -14.38 -22.01
C ARG A 352 -9.55 -13.36 -22.69
N ALA A 353 -10.26 -12.56 -21.90
CA ALA A 353 -11.15 -11.52 -22.42
C ALA A 353 -10.39 -10.44 -23.22
N GLU A 354 -9.22 -10.02 -22.76
CA GLU A 354 -8.43 -8.99 -23.47
C GLU A 354 -7.85 -9.51 -24.79
N ILE A 355 -7.30 -10.74 -24.81
CA ILE A 355 -6.84 -11.39 -26.05
C ILE A 355 -8.02 -11.51 -27.05
N ALA A 356 -9.17 -11.99 -26.56
CA ALA A 356 -10.36 -12.19 -27.39
C ALA A 356 -10.99 -10.88 -27.90
N ARG A 357 -10.73 -9.74 -27.24
CA ARG A 357 -11.21 -8.41 -27.64
C ARG A 357 -10.39 -7.81 -28.78
N ILE A 358 -9.08 -8.06 -28.79
CA ILE A 358 -8.15 -7.44 -29.75
C ILE A 358 -8.18 -8.18 -31.10
N GLY A 359 -8.34 -9.50 -31.10
CA GLY A 359 -8.74 -10.26 -32.28
C GLY A 359 -7.69 -10.35 -33.40
N GLU A 360 -6.44 -9.96 -33.15
CA GLU A 360 -5.31 -10.08 -34.10
C GLU A 360 -5.08 -11.52 -34.57
N GLU A 361 -5.39 -12.50 -33.72
CA GLU A 361 -5.40 -13.92 -34.05
C GLU A 361 -6.70 -14.57 -33.55
N PRO A 362 -7.43 -15.29 -34.41
CA PRO A 362 -8.55 -16.12 -33.97
C PRO A 362 -8.07 -17.14 -32.93
N MET A 363 -8.80 -17.21 -31.81
CA MET A 363 -8.71 -18.30 -30.83
C MET A 363 -7.44 -18.38 -29.96
N SER A 364 -6.43 -17.49 -30.13
CA SER A 364 -5.26 -17.44 -29.22
C SER A 364 -5.59 -17.12 -27.75
N TRP A 365 -6.83 -16.75 -27.44
CA TRP A 365 -7.34 -16.65 -26.05
C TRP A 365 -7.51 -18.02 -25.37
N ALA A 366 -7.62 -19.11 -26.13
CA ALA A 366 -7.70 -20.48 -25.61
C ALA A 366 -6.32 -21.08 -25.29
N ALA A 367 -5.24 -20.48 -25.83
CA ALA A 367 -3.87 -20.98 -25.66
C ALA A 367 -3.38 -21.01 -24.21
N PRO A 368 -3.63 -19.97 -23.36
CA PRO A 368 -3.22 -20.00 -21.97
C PRO A 368 -4.05 -21.02 -21.17
N VAL A 369 -3.34 -21.93 -20.50
CA VAL A 369 -3.87 -22.95 -19.59
C VAL A 369 -3.45 -22.61 -18.17
N MET A 370 -4.34 -22.87 -17.20
CA MET A 370 -4.00 -22.85 -15.79
C MET A 370 -4.16 -24.27 -15.23
N VAL A 371 -3.05 -24.87 -14.80
CA VAL A 371 -2.99 -26.18 -14.14
C VAL A 371 -2.65 -25.96 -12.67
N THR A 372 -3.37 -26.60 -11.75
CA THR A 372 -3.21 -26.35 -10.31
C THR A 372 -3.44 -27.61 -9.48
N ARG A 373 -2.79 -27.73 -8.32
CA ARG A 373 -3.06 -28.81 -7.35
C ARG A 373 -4.36 -28.57 -6.59
N GLU A 374 -4.49 -27.34 -6.10
CA GLU A 374 -5.70 -26.79 -5.50
C GLU A 374 -5.86 -25.36 -6.05
N PRO A 375 -7.05 -24.93 -6.48
CA PRO A 375 -7.28 -23.56 -6.94
C PRO A 375 -7.39 -22.58 -5.78
N ARG A 376 -6.25 -22.10 -5.27
CA ARG A 376 -6.16 -20.96 -4.35
C ARG A 376 -4.88 -20.18 -4.53
N LEU A 377 -4.99 -18.87 -4.79
CA LEU A 377 -4.46 -17.77 -3.96
C LEU A 377 -4.86 -16.40 -4.56
N PRO A 378 -5.08 -15.33 -3.76
CA PRO A 378 -4.07 -14.75 -2.86
C PRO A 378 -4.59 -14.39 -1.45
N ILE A 379 -3.92 -14.90 -0.41
CA ILE A 379 -4.07 -14.40 0.96
C ILE A 379 -3.16 -13.16 1.06
N TYR A 380 -3.75 -11.99 0.82
CA TYR A 380 -3.19 -10.74 1.31
C TYR A 380 -3.64 -10.55 2.76
N PRO A 381 -2.76 -10.66 3.77
CA PRO A 381 -3.13 -10.24 5.11
C PRO A 381 -3.27 -8.72 5.07
N PHE A 382 -4.41 -8.19 5.52
CA PHE A 382 -4.65 -6.75 5.45
C PHE A 382 -3.84 -6.00 6.53
N LEU A 383 -2.57 -5.78 6.22
CA LEU A 383 -1.86 -4.57 6.59
C LEU A 383 -1.64 -3.78 5.29
N SER A 384 -2.65 -2.98 4.93
CA SER A 384 -2.45 -1.92 3.94
C SER A 384 -1.54 -0.86 4.55
N LEU A 385 -0.22 -1.14 4.56
CA LEU A 385 0.77 -0.11 4.80
C LEU A 385 0.49 1.00 3.79
N PRO A 386 0.11 2.20 4.26
CA PRO A 386 -0.40 3.22 3.36
C PRO A 386 0.69 3.58 2.35
N PRO A 387 0.35 3.96 1.09
CA PRO A 387 1.31 4.07 0.00
C PRO A 387 2.59 4.80 0.42
N ARG A 388 3.77 4.43 -0.09
CA ARG A 388 5.06 5.03 0.35
C ARG A 388 5.04 6.57 0.45
N ARG A 389 4.23 7.26 -0.38
CA ARG A 389 3.97 8.72 -0.29
C ARG A 389 3.15 9.17 0.94
N VAL A 390 2.14 8.39 1.33
CA VAL A 390 1.32 8.62 2.54
C VAL A 390 2.10 8.26 3.81
N MET A 391 2.86 7.14 3.82
CA MET A 391 3.81 6.87 4.92
C MET A 391 4.82 8.01 5.06
N LYS A 392 5.43 8.52 3.97
CA LYS A 392 6.34 9.68 4.03
C LYS A 392 5.69 10.90 4.70
N ARG A 393 4.41 11.19 4.41
CA ARG A 393 3.67 12.28 5.07
C ARG A 393 3.32 11.99 6.53
N LEU A 394 2.98 10.75 6.87
CA LEU A 394 2.72 10.33 8.26
C LEU A 394 3.97 10.34 9.13
N TYR A 395 5.13 9.89 8.61
CA TYR A 395 6.41 9.99 9.32
C TYR A 395 6.84 11.44 9.50
N ALA A 396 6.71 12.30 8.48
CA ALA A 396 6.99 13.73 8.61
C ALA A 396 6.06 14.41 9.64
N GLY A 397 4.75 14.19 9.52
CA GLY A 397 3.76 14.75 10.45
C GLY A 397 3.91 14.22 11.87
N GLY A 398 4.18 12.92 12.03
CA GLY A 398 4.44 12.29 13.32
C GLY A 398 5.71 12.80 13.98
N LEU A 399 6.80 12.98 13.23
CA LEU A 399 8.03 13.58 13.76
C LEU A 399 7.80 15.04 14.18
N THR A 400 7.02 15.80 13.40
CA THR A 400 6.63 17.18 13.75
C THR A 400 5.79 17.20 15.04
N ALA A 401 4.81 16.29 15.16
CA ALA A 401 3.97 16.17 16.35
C ALA A 401 4.77 15.77 17.60
N VAL A 402 5.70 14.81 17.49
CA VAL A 402 6.60 14.40 18.58
C VAL A 402 7.54 15.56 18.98
N THR A 403 8.00 16.36 18.02
CA THR A 403 8.84 17.54 18.31
C THR A 403 8.05 18.63 19.04
N LEU A 404 6.80 18.87 18.66
CA LEU A 404 5.89 19.79 19.37
C LEU A 404 5.54 19.27 20.78
N LEU A 405 5.18 18.00 20.91
CA LEU A 405 4.84 17.36 22.19
C LEU A 405 6.04 17.30 23.15
N SER A 406 7.25 17.04 22.65
CA SER A 406 8.46 17.08 23.49
C SER A 406 8.76 18.50 23.95
N GLY A 407 8.62 19.53 23.10
CA GLY A 407 8.71 20.94 23.51
C GLY A 407 7.73 21.29 24.64
N ILE A 408 6.46 20.92 24.52
CA ILE A 408 5.44 21.11 25.56
C ILE A 408 5.81 20.36 26.86
N THR A 409 6.30 19.13 26.74
CA THR A 409 6.69 18.29 27.88
C THR A 409 7.88 18.90 28.63
N VAL A 410 8.88 19.41 27.90
CA VAL A 410 10.05 20.10 28.47
C VAL A 410 9.66 21.38 29.19
N VAL A 411 8.79 22.22 28.60
CA VAL A 411 8.27 23.42 29.28
C VAL A 411 7.56 23.05 30.58
N THR A 412 6.78 21.97 30.58
CA THR A 412 6.09 21.47 31.77
C THR A 412 7.08 20.97 32.83
N LEU A 413 8.11 20.22 32.44
CA LEU A 413 9.13 19.71 33.36
C LEU A 413 10.06 20.80 33.91
N ILE A 414 10.40 21.84 33.13
CA ILE A 414 11.15 23.01 33.62
C ILE A 414 10.32 23.77 34.67
N ARG A 415 9.01 23.91 34.46
CA ARG A 415 8.10 24.55 35.44
C ARG A 415 7.98 23.77 36.76
N VAL A 416 8.03 22.44 36.72
CA VAL A 416 7.81 21.58 37.90
C VAL A 416 9.10 21.17 38.62
N PHE A 417 10.19 20.91 37.89
CA PHE A 417 11.45 20.38 38.43
C PHE A 417 12.66 21.30 38.20
N GLY A 418 12.43 22.50 37.68
CA GLY A 418 13.49 23.46 37.34
C GLY A 418 14.31 23.07 36.12
N TRP A 419 15.21 23.98 35.74
CA TRP A 419 16.01 23.88 34.51
C TRP A 419 16.83 22.58 34.39
N LEU A 420 17.38 22.08 35.49
CA LEU A 420 18.16 20.83 35.49
C LEU A 420 17.32 19.60 35.15
N GLY A 421 16.07 19.51 35.65
CA GLY A 421 15.15 18.42 35.33
C GLY A 421 14.73 18.42 33.86
N GLY A 422 14.43 19.60 33.30
CA GLY A 422 14.12 19.75 31.88
C GLY A 422 15.29 19.38 30.96
N ILE A 423 16.51 19.81 31.30
CA ILE A 423 17.73 19.49 30.53
C ILE A 423 18.00 17.97 30.55
N ALA A 424 17.89 17.31 31.71
CA ALA A 424 18.09 15.87 31.82
C ALA A 424 17.07 15.06 31.00
N PHE A 425 15.80 15.48 31.00
CA PHE A 425 14.76 14.83 30.19
C PHE A 425 14.97 15.05 28.68
N GLN A 426 15.34 16.25 28.26
CA GLN A 426 15.66 16.52 26.86
C GLN A 426 16.87 15.70 26.37
N LEU A 427 17.89 15.53 27.21
CA LEU A 427 19.02 14.63 26.94
C LEU A 427 18.57 13.17 26.76
N ALA A 428 17.66 12.67 27.59
CA ALA A 428 17.10 11.32 27.46
C ALA A 428 16.34 11.13 26.13
N ILE A 429 15.57 12.12 25.69
CA ILE A 429 14.90 12.11 24.37
C ILE A 429 15.92 12.05 23.23
N TRP A 430 16.99 12.84 23.30
CA TRP A 430 18.05 12.83 22.28
C TRP A 430 18.78 11.48 22.21
N VAL A 431 19.05 10.83 23.36
CA VAL A 431 19.66 9.48 23.40
C VAL A 431 18.71 8.43 22.81
N ALA A 432 17.40 8.49 23.13
CA ALA A 432 16.41 7.59 22.54
C ALA A 432 16.31 7.77 21.01
N ALA A 433 16.26 9.01 20.53
CA ALA A 433 16.23 9.32 19.10
C ALA A 433 17.50 8.83 18.37
N ALA A 434 18.69 9.05 18.96
CA ALA A 434 19.95 8.54 18.42
C ALA A 434 20.00 7.01 18.37
N THR A 435 19.42 6.33 19.36
CA THR A 435 19.34 4.86 19.42
C THR A 435 18.42 4.31 18.31
N ILE A 436 17.23 4.92 18.13
CA ILE A 436 16.29 4.59 17.05
C ILE A 436 16.92 4.83 15.67
N PHE A 437 17.68 5.92 15.51
CA PHE A 437 18.44 6.20 14.28
C PHE A 437 19.50 5.14 14.00
N TRP A 438 20.28 4.74 15.03
CA TRP A 438 21.34 3.75 14.89
C TRP A 438 20.83 2.36 14.50
N LEU A 439 19.70 1.94 15.09
CA LEU A 439 19.00 0.70 14.76
C LEU A 439 18.44 0.70 13.32
N ASN A 440 17.94 1.84 12.82
CA ASN A 440 17.32 1.96 11.50
C ASN A 440 18.23 2.59 10.42
N ARG A 441 19.55 2.65 10.66
CA ARG A 441 20.49 3.48 9.89
C ARG A 441 20.46 3.29 8.38
N ARG A 442 20.23 2.06 7.87
CA ARG A 442 20.15 1.78 6.43
C ARG A 442 18.98 2.50 5.74
N PHE A 443 17.81 2.55 6.38
CA PHE A 443 16.60 3.18 5.81
C PHE A 443 16.71 4.71 5.83
N ILE A 444 17.31 5.28 6.87
CA ILE A 444 17.39 6.75 7.03
C ILE A 444 18.44 7.36 6.10
N LEU A 445 19.51 6.63 5.76
CA LEU A 445 20.54 7.05 4.80
C LEU A 445 19.97 7.36 3.40
N GLU A 446 18.91 6.67 2.96
CA GLU A 446 18.23 6.95 1.68
C GLU A 446 17.37 8.23 1.69
N ALA A 447 17.03 8.76 2.87
CA ALA A 447 16.14 9.90 3.06
C ALA A 447 16.86 11.20 3.51
N TRP A 448 18.19 11.20 3.50
CA TRP A 448 19.03 12.13 4.27
C TRP A 448 18.78 13.63 4.05
N ARG A 449 18.42 14.04 2.82
CA ARG A 449 18.31 15.46 2.43
C ARG A 449 17.11 16.19 3.05
N GLU A 450 15.99 15.49 3.24
CA GLU A 450 14.75 16.07 3.79
C GLU A 450 14.77 16.11 5.32
N THR A 451 15.35 15.09 5.96
CA THR A 451 15.47 14.98 7.42
C THR A 451 16.30 16.12 8.01
N LEU A 452 17.40 16.49 7.32
CA LEU A 452 18.24 17.63 7.73
C LEU A 452 17.47 18.95 7.72
N LEU A 453 16.65 19.17 6.68
CA LEU A 453 15.83 20.38 6.56
C LEU A 453 14.80 20.46 7.69
N ALA A 454 14.10 19.37 8.00
CA ALA A 454 13.10 19.34 9.07
C ALA A 454 13.70 19.66 10.45
N VAL A 455 14.91 19.15 10.76
CA VAL A 455 15.62 19.45 12.01
C VAL A 455 16.01 20.93 12.11
N VAL A 456 16.50 21.52 11.01
CA VAL A 456 16.84 22.95 10.97
C VAL A 456 15.60 23.82 11.20
N THR A 457 14.48 23.55 10.51
CA THR A 457 13.24 24.33 10.67
C THR A 457 12.66 24.20 12.08
N ALA A 458 12.66 22.99 12.67
CA ALA A 458 12.18 22.78 14.03
C ALA A 458 13.03 23.54 15.07
N THR A 459 14.36 23.54 14.90
CA THR A 459 15.28 24.26 15.79
C THR A 459 15.04 25.78 15.71
N ALA A 460 14.79 26.32 14.51
CA ALA A 460 14.46 27.73 14.32
C ALA A 460 13.12 28.12 14.99
N VAL A 461 12.08 27.27 14.88
CA VAL A 461 10.77 27.51 15.50
C VAL A 461 10.87 27.46 17.03
N ILE A 462 11.61 26.51 17.60
CA ILE A 462 11.82 26.44 19.07
C ILE A 462 12.56 27.69 19.57
N GLY A 463 13.59 28.15 18.85
CA GLY A 463 14.31 29.39 19.19
C GLY A 463 13.42 30.64 19.16
N LEU A 464 12.44 30.70 18.26
CA LEU A 464 11.44 31.77 18.20
C LEU A 464 10.38 31.68 19.31
N TRP A 465 10.07 30.48 19.82
CA TRP A 465 9.00 30.28 20.81
C TRP A 465 9.44 30.57 22.24
N PHE A 466 10.73 30.41 22.56
CA PHE A 466 11.32 30.79 23.87
C PHE A 466 11.25 32.30 24.18
N TRP A 467 10.81 33.14 23.25
CA TRP A 467 10.69 34.58 23.41
C TRP A 467 9.33 35.06 23.95
N TRP A 468 8.40 34.13 24.25
CA TRP A 468 7.07 34.35 24.84
C TRP A 468 6.78 33.26 25.92
N LEU A 469 6.04 33.49 27.01
CA LEU A 469 5.61 34.72 27.70
C LEU A 469 5.08 34.31 29.11
N PRO A 470 5.43 34.99 30.22
CA PRO A 470 4.89 34.66 31.55
C PRO A 470 3.67 35.50 31.98
N THR A 471 2.77 34.89 32.76
CA THR A 471 1.80 35.55 33.64
C THR A 471 2.46 35.90 34.98
N VAL A 472 2.16 37.08 35.53
CA VAL A 472 2.72 37.55 36.82
C VAL A 472 1.60 37.62 37.85
N GLU A 473 1.67 36.75 38.86
CA GLU A 473 0.88 36.88 40.10
C GLU A 473 1.71 37.64 41.13
N LEU A 474 1.11 38.61 41.81
CA LEU A 474 1.80 39.51 42.73
C LEU A 474 1.52 39.08 44.19
N PRO A 475 2.55 38.78 45.00
CA PRO A 475 2.38 38.41 46.40
C PRO A 475 2.18 39.64 47.29
N SER A 476 1.20 39.58 48.18
CA SER A 476 0.81 40.62 49.13
C SER A 476 1.09 40.21 50.58
N GLN A 477 1.54 41.15 51.42
CA GLN A 477 1.36 41.21 52.90
C GLN A 477 1.71 42.62 53.44
N ALA A 478 1.27 43.70 52.78
CA ALA A 478 1.50 45.08 53.24
C ALA A 478 0.17 45.81 53.46
N GLU A 479 0.06 46.59 54.53
CA GLU A 479 -1.15 47.30 54.90
C GLU A 479 -1.11 48.73 54.31
N VAL A 480 -1.72 48.91 53.14
CA VAL A 480 -1.75 50.20 52.42
C VAL A 480 -2.98 50.99 52.86
N GLN A 481 -2.82 52.26 53.28
CA GLN A 481 -3.93 53.17 53.56
C GLN A 481 -3.84 54.42 52.68
N VAL A 482 -4.68 54.48 51.66
CA VAL A 482 -4.72 55.60 50.71
C VAL A 482 -5.69 56.67 51.23
N GLN A 483 -5.19 57.89 51.40
CA GLN A 483 -5.98 59.07 51.74
C GLN A 483 -5.60 60.21 50.80
N ILE A 484 -6.57 60.75 50.07
CA ILE A 484 -6.36 61.70 48.98
C ILE A 484 -6.83 63.09 49.40
N GLU A 485 -5.95 64.09 49.29
CA GLU A 485 -6.34 65.50 49.31
C GLU A 485 -7.04 65.91 47.99
N PRO A 486 -7.99 66.86 48.02
CA PRO A 486 -9.03 66.96 47.00
C PRO A 486 -8.53 67.15 45.56
N PRO A 487 -9.22 66.57 44.57
CA PRO A 487 -8.69 66.42 43.22
C PRO A 487 -8.49 67.77 42.51
N PRO A 488 -7.38 67.98 41.78
CA PRO A 488 -7.25 69.10 40.88
C PRO A 488 -8.28 69.01 39.74
N ASP A 489 -8.79 70.16 39.28
CA ASP A 489 -9.77 70.24 38.21
C ASP A 489 -9.26 69.57 36.93
N LEU A 490 -10.02 68.58 36.43
CA LEU A 490 -9.52 67.55 35.51
C LEU A 490 -9.47 68.03 34.03
N VAL A 491 -8.55 68.95 33.74
CA VAL A 491 -8.32 69.56 32.41
C VAL A 491 -7.24 68.79 31.63
N ARG A 492 -7.58 67.56 31.16
CA ARG A 492 -6.71 66.64 30.38
C ARG A 492 -5.33 66.35 31.04
N GLY A 493 -5.09 65.23 31.70
CA GLY A 493 -5.93 64.09 32.08
C GLY A 493 -5.14 63.18 33.04
N THR A 494 -4.23 63.82 33.77
CA THR A 494 -3.27 63.26 34.71
C THR A 494 -3.78 63.55 36.12
N VAL A 495 -3.49 62.68 37.07
CA VAL A 495 -3.95 62.78 38.47
C VAL A 495 -2.74 62.59 39.38
N SER A 496 -2.53 63.49 40.33
CA SER A 496 -1.59 63.26 41.43
C SER A 496 -2.24 62.27 42.41
N VAL A 497 -1.51 61.24 42.83
CA VAL A 497 -2.01 60.27 43.80
C VAL A 497 -1.01 60.12 44.94
N GLU A 498 -1.33 60.72 46.08
CA GLU A 498 -0.57 60.65 47.32
C GLU A 498 -1.26 59.71 48.32
N GLY A 499 -0.49 59.14 49.26
CA GLY A 499 -1.04 58.30 50.33
C GLY A 499 0.01 57.76 51.29
N THR A 500 -0.45 56.93 52.24
CA THR A 500 0.41 56.29 53.26
C THR A 500 0.50 54.78 53.10
N VAL A 501 1.64 54.19 53.44
CA VAL A 501 1.86 52.74 53.38
C VAL A 501 2.53 52.24 54.67
N GLY A 502 1.89 51.25 55.32
CA GLY A 502 2.40 50.62 56.52
C GLY A 502 3.15 49.32 56.22
N ASN A 503 4.29 49.12 56.89
CA ASN A 503 5.10 47.90 56.83
C ASN A 503 5.52 47.46 55.41
N LEU A 504 5.75 48.40 54.48
CA LEU A 504 6.29 48.07 53.16
C LEU A 504 7.75 47.54 53.29
N PRO A 505 8.05 46.29 52.89
CA PRO A 505 9.42 45.78 52.97
C PRO A 505 10.40 46.62 52.14
N PRO A 506 11.68 46.71 52.52
CA PRO A 506 12.66 47.58 51.85
C PRO A 506 13.02 47.11 50.43
N ASP A 507 12.79 45.83 50.12
CA ASP A 507 12.99 45.16 48.83
C ASP A 507 11.72 45.15 47.92
N ARG A 508 10.73 45.99 48.25
CA ARG A 508 9.45 46.08 47.55
C ARG A 508 9.21 47.46 46.96
N GLN A 509 8.44 47.51 45.89
CA GLN A 509 7.98 48.74 45.24
C GLN A 509 6.44 48.81 45.26
N LEU A 510 5.89 50.00 45.06
CA LEU A 510 4.44 50.25 45.06
C LEU A 510 4.01 50.80 43.70
N TRP A 511 3.17 50.07 42.97
CA TRP A 511 2.64 50.46 41.66
C TRP A 511 1.16 50.80 41.74
N LEU A 512 0.67 51.70 40.88
CA LEU A 512 -0.76 51.97 40.71
C LEU A 512 -1.30 51.31 39.43
N LEU A 513 -2.37 50.54 39.57
CA LEU A 513 -3.14 49.97 38.45
C LEU A 513 -4.40 50.80 38.20
N VAL A 514 -4.87 50.84 36.94
CA VAL A 514 -6.05 51.62 36.51
C VAL A 514 -7.03 50.75 35.74
N GLN A 515 -8.31 50.77 36.11
CA GLN A 515 -9.42 50.11 35.43
C GLN A 515 -10.53 51.12 35.10
N ALA A 516 -11.17 51.02 33.94
CA ALA A 516 -12.36 51.82 33.62
C ALA A 516 -13.64 51.10 34.12
N GLU A 517 -14.61 51.83 34.66
CA GLU A 517 -15.92 51.28 35.05
C GLU A 517 -16.59 50.57 33.86
N GLY A 518 -16.75 49.24 33.96
CA GLY A 518 -17.24 48.36 32.88
C GLY A 518 -16.16 47.62 32.07
N SER A 519 -14.88 47.71 32.43
CA SER A 519 -13.79 46.92 31.84
C SER A 519 -13.41 45.73 32.72
N ASP A 520 -13.21 44.54 32.15
CA ASP A 520 -12.85 43.31 32.87
C ASP A 520 -11.35 43.20 33.24
N SER A 521 -10.54 44.25 33.03
CA SER A 521 -9.08 44.17 33.25
C SER A 521 -8.47 45.49 33.70
N TYR A 522 -7.48 45.38 34.59
CA TYR A 522 -6.63 46.49 35.02
C TYR A 522 -5.46 46.67 34.05
N VAL A 523 -5.07 47.92 33.84
CA VAL A 523 -3.88 48.31 33.08
C VAL A 523 -2.85 48.88 34.05
N ALA A 524 -1.57 48.61 33.83
CA ALA A 524 -0.49 49.26 34.58
C ALA A 524 -0.53 50.78 34.38
N GLY A 525 -0.60 51.51 35.48
CA GLY A 525 -0.44 52.96 35.55
C GLY A 525 1.04 53.31 35.68
N ASP A 526 1.46 53.75 36.87
CA ASP A 526 2.82 54.21 37.13
C ASP A 526 3.36 53.76 38.51
N LEU A 527 4.69 53.88 38.68
CA LEU A 527 5.41 53.57 39.93
C LEU A 527 5.32 54.74 40.91
N ALA A 528 5.01 54.45 42.17
CA ALA A 528 4.97 55.43 43.25
C ALA A 528 6.37 55.76 43.79
N THR A 529 6.65 57.06 43.88
CA THR A 529 7.83 57.61 44.55
C THR A 529 7.60 57.52 46.06
N LEU A 530 8.52 56.91 46.78
CA LEU A 530 8.43 56.76 48.24
C LEU A 530 9.28 57.83 48.94
N SER A 531 8.76 58.33 50.05
CA SER A 531 9.48 59.13 51.06
C SER A 531 10.70 58.40 51.64
N GLU A 532 11.65 59.14 52.25
CA GLU A 532 12.88 58.54 52.81
C GLU A 532 12.62 57.49 53.91
N ASP A 533 11.57 57.68 54.72
CA ASP A 533 11.13 56.70 55.73
C ASP A 533 10.18 55.63 55.18
N ARG A 534 9.80 55.75 53.89
CA ARG A 534 8.90 54.86 53.13
C ARG A 534 7.50 54.72 53.75
N THR A 535 7.04 55.68 54.56
CA THR A 535 5.69 55.70 55.14
C THR A 535 4.67 56.44 54.27
N GLN A 536 5.14 57.33 53.39
CA GLN A 536 4.34 58.08 52.41
C GLN A 536 4.78 57.79 50.97
N PHE A 537 3.84 57.85 50.03
CA PHE A 537 4.06 57.70 48.60
C PHE A 537 3.37 58.80 47.77
N ASP A 538 3.93 59.13 46.61
CA ASP A 538 3.37 60.06 45.61
C ASP A 538 3.56 59.51 44.17
N VAL A 539 2.53 59.69 43.33
CA VAL A 539 2.62 59.59 41.87
C VAL A 539 2.14 60.94 41.29
N PRO A 540 3.05 61.84 40.88
CA PRO A 540 2.68 63.20 40.49
C PRO A 540 1.99 63.32 39.13
N GLU A 541 2.12 62.31 38.25
CA GLU A 541 1.52 62.32 36.90
C GLU A 541 0.89 60.97 36.50
N LEU A 542 -0.03 60.41 37.30
CA LEU A 542 -0.72 59.18 36.92
C LEU A 542 -1.66 59.42 35.72
N ARG A 543 -1.45 58.68 34.63
CA ARG A 543 -2.29 58.75 33.42
C ARG A 543 -3.47 57.79 33.50
N VAL A 544 -4.68 58.34 33.48
CA VAL A 544 -5.92 57.59 33.70
C VAL A 544 -6.65 57.34 32.36
N GLY A 545 -6.45 56.15 31.79
CA GLY A 545 -7.13 55.69 30.56
C GLY A 545 -6.22 54.98 29.57
N PRO A 546 -6.77 54.43 28.46
CA PRO A 546 -5.95 53.85 27.40
C PRO A 546 -5.11 54.93 26.68
N PRO A 547 -3.93 54.57 26.10
CA PRO A 547 -3.01 55.52 25.46
C PRO A 547 -3.50 56.03 24.09
N ALA A 548 -4.79 55.93 23.78
CA ALA A 548 -5.42 56.45 22.57
C ALA A 548 -6.43 57.54 22.96
N ASP A 549 -6.50 58.62 22.18
CA ASP A 549 -7.01 59.95 22.56
C ASP A 549 -8.51 60.10 22.90
N ARG A 550 -9.21 59.00 23.21
CA ARG A 550 -10.65 58.95 23.50
C ARG A 550 -10.95 58.82 25.00
N LEU A 551 -10.65 59.88 25.75
CA LEU A 551 -11.21 60.07 27.09
C LEU A 551 -12.72 60.34 26.99
N VAL A 552 -13.54 59.38 27.42
CA VAL A 552 -15.01 59.53 27.48
C VAL A 552 -15.39 60.45 28.64
N ARG A 553 -16.25 61.44 28.38
CA ARG A 553 -16.70 62.40 29.40
C ARG A 553 -17.76 61.74 30.31
N GLY A 554 -17.63 61.90 31.63
CA GLY A 554 -18.51 61.25 32.61
C GLY A 554 -18.10 59.82 33.01
N GLN A 555 -17.03 59.27 32.44
CA GLN A 555 -16.51 57.95 32.78
C GLN A 555 -15.86 57.95 34.18
N ARG A 556 -16.09 56.88 34.95
CA ARG A 556 -15.34 56.59 36.18
C ARG A 556 -14.19 55.63 35.93
N TYR A 557 -13.14 55.79 36.73
CA TYR A 557 -11.97 54.93 36.75
C TYR A 557 -11.65 54.52 38.19
N ILE A 558 -11.30 53.25 38.36
CA ILE A 558 -10.83 52.65 39.60
C ILE A 558 -9.30 52.62 39.54
N ILE A 559 -8.63 53.19 40.54
CA ILE A 559 -7.18 53.15 40.70
C ILE A 559 -6.89 52.32 41.94
N GLN A 560 -5.99 51.34 41.83
CA GLN A 560 -5.66 50.43 42.92
C GLN A 560 -4.14 50.31 43.10
N PRO A 561 -3.59 50.56 44.31
CA PRO A 561 -2.19 50.29 44.61
C PRO A 561 -1.93 48.79 44.72
N VAL A 562 -0.75 48.36 44.28
CA VAL A 562 -0.28 46.97 44.43
C VAL A 562 1.22 46.98 44.77
N VAL A 563 1.61 46.14 45.72
CA VAL A 563 3.01 45.94 46.12
C VAL A 563 3.65 44.87 45.25
N VAL A 564 4.87 45.13 44.78
CA VAL A 564 5.60 44.26 43.83
C VAL A 564 7.04 44.03 44.29
N ASP A 565 7.65 42.93 43.87
CA ASP A 565 9.10 42.70 44.01
C ASP A 565 9.91 43.77 43.28
N ASP A 566 11.06 44.19 43.81
CA ASP A 566 11.97 45.15 43.14
C ASP A 566 12.38 44.70 41.71
N GLY A 567 12.44 43.39 41.48
CA GLY A 567 12.68 42.82 40.14
C GLY A 567 11.49 42.86 39.18
N ALA A 568 10.26 43.08 39.66
CA ALA A 568 9.04 43.11 38.85
C ALA A 568 8.88 44.44 38.07
N ASP A 569 9.55 45.50 38.51
CA ASP A 569 9.66 46.80 37.82
C ASP A 569 10.03 46.63 36.34
N ARG A 570 11.04 45.79 36.05
CA ARG A 570 11.44 45.48 34.67
C ARG A 570 10.39 44.74 33.84
N GLN A 571 9.47 44.00 34.46
CA GLN A 571 8.40 43.33 33.74
C GLN A 571 7.25 44.32 33.50
N LEU A 572 6.73 44.95 34.56
CA LEU A 572 5.61 45.91 34.48
C LEU A 572 5.90 47.08 33.53
N THR A 573 7.10 47.66 33.61
CA THR A 573 7.52 48.78 32.75
C THR A 573 7.64 48.38 31.27
N VAL A 574 7.97 47.11 30.94
CA VAL A 574 8.06 46.63 29.55
C VAL A 574 6.68 46.48 28.87
N PHE A 575 5.60 46.23 29.61
CA PHE A 575 4.23 46.19 29.06
C PHE A 575 3.67 47.57 28.65
N SER A 576 4.42 48.66 28.85
CA SER A 576 4.04 50.02 28.43
C SER A 576 4.17 50.26 26.92
N GLN A 577 5.02 49.51 26.20
CA GLN A 577 5.26 49.75 24.77
C GLN A 577 4.14 49.21 23.88
N ALA A 578 3.68 50.05 22.94
CA ALA A 578 2.50 49.80 22.10
C ALA A 578 2.54 48.49 21.28
N PHE A 579 3.74 48.00 20.95
CA PHE A 579 3.93 46.75 20.19
C PHE A 579 3.41 45.51 20.93
N PHE A 580 3.50 45.49 22.27
CA PHE A 580 3.13 44.32 23.08
C PHE A 580 1.61 44.22 23.31
N ARG A 581 0.96 45.36 23.51
CA ARG A 581 -0.50 45.48 23.72
C ARG A 581 -1.33 45.05 22.49
N TYR A 582 -0.73 45.05 21.31
CA TYR A 582 -1.36 44.53 20.08
C TYR A 582 -1.52 43.00 20.10
N PHE A 583 -0.56 42.28 20.70
CA PHE A 583 -0.52 40.81 20.71
C PHE A 583 -1.12 40.18 21.97
N HIS A 584 -1.18 40.93 23.08
CA HIS A 584 -1.77 40.49 24.34
C HIS A 584 -2.80 41.52 24.85
N PRO A 585 -3.93 41.70 24.15
CA PRO A 585 -4.98 42.63 24.57
C PRO A 585 -5.64 42.23 25.90
N ASP A 586 -5.60 40.92 26.22
CA ASP A 586 -6.27 40.32 27.39
C ASP A 586 -5.30 40.07 28.57
N LEU A 587 -4.26 40.90 28.76
CA LEU A 587 -3.33 40.75 29.88
C LEU A 587 -4.04 41.02 31.22
N ARG A 588 -4.47 39.95 31.89
CA ARG A 588 -5.17 40.02 33.18
C ARG A 588 -4.18 40.18 34.33
N VAL A 589 -4.01 41.41 34.80
CA VAL A 589 -3.49 41.67 36.15
C VAL A 589 -4.68 41.61 37.10
N THR A 590 -4.78 40.55 37.90
CA THR A 590 -5.74 40.45 39.01
C THR A 590 -5.17 41.16 40.23
N PRO A 591 -5.78 42.28 40.69
CA PRO A 591 -5.40 42.88 41.95
C PRO A 591 -5.89 42.04 43.13
N GLU A 592 -5.30 42.26 44.29
CA GLU A 592 -5.80 41.65 45.52
C GLU A 592 -7.07 42.38 46.02
N PRO A 593 -8.17 41.69 46.33
CA PRO A 593 -9.44 42.33 46.71
C PRO A 593 -9.46 42.98 48.09
N SER A 594 -8.42 42.83 48.91
CA SER A 594 -8.28 43.41 50.25
C SER A 594 -7.71 44.83 50.25
N LEU A 595 -7.03 45.27 49.17
CA LEU A 595 -6.39 46.58 49.12
C LEU A 595 -7.42 47.69 48.80
N PRO A 596 -7.30 48.88 49.42
CA PRO A 596 -8.22 49.98 49.16
C PRO A 596 -8.07 50.50 47.73
N HIS A 597 -9.19 50.81 47.09
CA HIS A 597 -9.24 51.37 45.75
C HIS A 597 -9.82 52.79 45.75
N ILE A 598 -9.46 53.55 44.73
CA ILE A 598 -9.81 54.95 44.54
C ILE A 598 -10.74 55.05 43.32
N THR A 599 -11.91 55.69 43.47
CA THR A 599 -12.77 55.96 42.32
C THR A 599 -12.66 57.42 41.90
N VAL A 600 -12.03 57.69 40.74
CA VAL A 600 -11.95 59.03 40.15
C VAL A 600 -13.04 59.18 39.08
N THR A 601 -13.84 60.25 39.18
CA THR A 601 -14.89 60.58 38.21
C THR A 601 -14.56 61.87 37.49
N ARG A 602 -14.51 61.85 36.15
CA ARG A 602 -14.34 63.07 35.35
C ARG A 602 -15.70 63.76 35.13
N ARG A 603 -15.87 64.96 35.70
CA ARG A 603 -17.03 65.85 35.45
C ARG A 603 -17.03 66.44 34.03
#